data_AF-A0A517YVP9-F1
#
_entry.id   AF-A0A517YVP9-F1
#
_cell.length_a   1.000
_cell.length_b   1.000
_cell.length_c   1.000
_cell.angle_alpha   90.00
_cell.angle_beta   90.00
_cell.angle_gamma   90.00
#
_symmetry.space_group_name_H-M   'P 1'
#
loop_
_entity.id
_entity.type
_entity.pdbx_description
1 polymer ?
#
loop_
_entity_poly.entity_id
_entity_poly.type
_entity_poly.pdbx_seq_one_letter_code
_entity_poly.pdbx_strand_id
1 'polypeptide(L)'
;MYSDGSRVVRQVGERTAGGAYAKYQIVNYEVPDGATPDDKSVLAFIPFQHDVIPKVGVVGATNECLLAIVIDRLEAFQSNGFGCVENEIALNACKSALKVLEYRTELRKQRNVEGKHEK
;
A
#
# COMPACT_ATOMS: atom_id res chain seq x y z
N MET A 1 -11.00 7.38 -5.23
CA MET A 1 -10.45 6.08 -5.69
C MET A 1 -9.54 6.38 -6.88
N TYR A 2 -8.33 5.80 -6.97
CA TYR A 2 -7.37 6.17 -8.01
C TYR A 2 -7.76 5.58 -9.38
N SER A 3 -7.63 6.39 -10.43
CA SER A 3 -7.74 5.97 -11.83
C SER A 3 -6.80 6.81 -12.70
N ASP A 4 -6.08 6.18 -13.62
CA ASP A 4 -5.20 6.84 -14.60
C ASP A 4 -5.76 6.79 -16.04
N GLY A 5 -7.03 6.40 -16.20
CA GLY A 5 -7.67 6.19 -17.50
C GLY A 5 -7.34 4.86 -18.18
N SER A 6 -6.37 4.11 -17.65
CA SER A 6 -6.05 2.74 -18.08
C SER A 6 -6.25 1.71 -16.97
N ARG A 7 -6.14 2.15 -15.71
CA ARG A 7 -6.14 1.31 -14.51
C ARG A 7 -6.98 1.97 -13.42
N VAL A 8 -7.65 1.15 -12.63
CA VAL A 8 -8.45 1.58 -11.48
C VAL A 8 -8.05 0.78 -10.25
N VAL A 9 -7.88 1.45 -9.11
CA VAL A 9 -7.66 0.79 -7.82
C VAL A 9 -8.99 0.56 -7.13
N ARG A 10 -9.47 -0.68 -7.00
CA ARG A 10 -10.74 -1.02 -6.35
C ARG A 10 -10.54 -1.50 -4.91
N GLN A 11 -11.49 -1.14 -4.05
CA GLN A 11 -11.61 -1.69 -2.68
C GLN A 11 -12.39 -3.00 -2.76
N VAL A 12 -11.92 -4.03 -2.04
CA VAL A 12 -12.54 -5.37 -2.09
C VAL A 12 -12.93 -5.83 -0.68
N GLY A 13 -14.16 -6.31 -0.56
CA GLY A 13 -14.70 -6.85 0.70
C GLY A 13 -15.15 -5.77 1.68
N GLU A 14 -15.01 -6.04 2.97
CA GLU A 14 -15.43 -5.14 4.04
C GLU A 14 -14.26 -4.37 4.66
N ARG A 15 -14.60 -3.31 5.40
CA ARG A 15 -13.64 -2.55 6.19
C ARG A 15 -13.23 -3.33 7.43
N THR A 16 -11.97 -3.20 7.81
CA THR A 16 -11.43 -3.68 9.08
C THR A 16 -11.97 -2.84 10.24
N ALA A 17 -11.75 -3.31 11.47
CA ALA A 17 -12.08 -2.54 12.68
C ALA A 17 -11.40 -1.15 12.71
N GLY A 18 -10.26 -0.98 12.01
CA GLY A 18 -9.57 0.30 11.85
C GLY A 18 -10.15 1.20 10.76
N GLY A 19 -11.23 0.79 10.08
CA GLY A 19 -11.91 1.56 9.05
C GLY A 19 -11.27 1.50 7.66
N ALA A 20 -10.11 0.89 7.49
CA ALA A 20 -9.47 0.67 6.18
C ALA A 20 -9.97 -0.64 5.53
N TYR A 21 -9.90 -0.78 4.20
CA TYR A 21 -10.12 -2.09 3.56
C TYR A 21 -8.89 -2.98 3.73
N ALA A 22 -9.13 -4.29 3.90
CA ALA A 22 -8.07 -5.29 4.01
C ALA A 22 -7.50 -5.72 2.65
N LYS A 23 -8.22 -5.45 1.55
CA LYS A 23 -7.90 -5.97 0.21
C LYS A 23 -8.17 -4.91 -0.84
N TYR A 24 -7.26 -4.79 -1.79
CA TYR A 24 -7.38 -3.91 -2.95
C TYR A 24 -7.04 -4.68 -4.23
N GLN A 25 -7.61 -4.23 -5.34
CA GLN A 25 -7.27 -4.71 -6.67
C GLN A 25 -6.85 -3.54 -7.56
N ILE A 26 -5.89 -3.77 -8.43
CA ILE A 26 -5.64 -2.91 -9.59
C ILE A 26 -6.21 -3.64 -10.79
N VAL A 27 -7.15 -3.02 -11.50
CA VAL A 27 -7.80 -3.61 -12.68
C VAL A 27 -7.68 -2.70 -13.90
N ASN A 28 -7.77 -3.27 -15.10
CA ASN A 28 -7.87 -2.48 -16.32
C ASN A 28 -9.18 -1.66 -16.37
N TYR A 29 -9.12 -0.47 -16.96
CA TYR A 29 -10.26 0.45 -17.12
C TYR A 29 -11.38 -0.11 -17.99
N GLU A 30 -11.08 -1.11 -18.84
CA GLU A 30 -12.07 -1.82 -19.65
C GLU A 30 -13.11 -2.59 -18.82
N VAL A 31 -12.88 -2.78 -17.52
CA VAL A 31 -13.89 -3.34 -16.61
C VAL A 31 -14.80 -2.20 -16.14
N PRO A 32 -16.10 -2.18 -16.52
CA PRO A 32 -17.04 -1.16 -16.06
C PRO A 32 -17.14 -1.13 -14.54
N ASP A 33 -17.51 0.03 -13.99
CA ASP A 33 -17.76 0.15 -12.57
C ASP A 33 -18.93 -0.76 -12.14
N GLY A 34 -18.78 -1.44 -11.01
CA GLY A 34 -19.74 -2.46 -10.53
C GLY A 34 -19.69 -3.82 -11.22
N ALA A 35 -18.97 -3.99 -12.33
CA ALA A 35 -18.76 -5.31 -12.94
C ALA A 35 -17.70 -6.11 -12.15
N THR A 36 -17.93 -7.41 -12.00
CA THR A 36 -16.92 -8.34 -11.46
C THR A 36 -15.78 -8.48 -12.46
N PRO A 37 -14.54 -8.07 -12.12
CA PRO A 37 -13.38 -8.29 -12.98
C PRO A 37 -13.17 -9.79 -13.17
N ASP A 38 -12.88 -10.23 -14.40
CA ASP A 38 -12.35 -11.56 -14.63
C ASP A 38 -10.86 -11.63 -14.24
N ASP A 39 -10.31 -12.85 -14.13
CA ASP A 39 -8.90 -13.03 -13.75
C ASP A 39 -7.91 -12.33 -14.70
N LYS A 40 -8.29 -12.12 -15.96
CA LYS A 40 -7.44 -11.47 -16.98
C LYS A 40 -7.39 -9.96 -16.82
N SER A 41 -8.41 -9.36 -16.21
CA SER A 41 -8.52 -7.93 -16.00
C SER A 41 -7.89 -7.44 -14.70
N VAL A 42 -7.56 -8.34 -13.76
CA VAL A 42 -6.86 -8.04 -12.51
C VAL A 42 -5.35 -7.96 -12.76
N LEU A 43 -4.79 -6.75 -12.68
CA LEU A 43 -3.35 -6.52 -12.80
C LEU A 43 -2.60 -6.83 -11.51
N ALA A 44 -3.23 -6.58 -10.36
CA ALA A 44 -2.65 -6.89 -9.07
C ALA A 44 -3.73 -7.08 -8.00
N PHE A 45 -3.49 -8.04 -7.10
CA PHE A 45 -4.26 -8.21 -5.87
C PHE A 45 -3.36 -7.91 -4.68
N ILE A 46 -3.77 -6.97 -3.83
CA ILE A 46 -2.97 -6.46 -2.72
C ILE A 46 -3.73 -6.67 -1.40
N PRO A 47 -3.52 -7.80 -0.72
CA PRO A 47 -3.99 -7.98 0.65
C PRO A 47 -3.11 -7.17 1.60
N PHE A 48 -3.70 -6.61 2.65
CA PHE A 48 -3.00 -5.93 3.73
C PHE A 48 -3.09 -6.72 5.04
N GLN A 49 -2.10 -6.51 5.91
CA GLN A 49 -2.22 -6.88 7.32
C GLN A 49 -3.42 -6.15 7.92
N HIS A 50 -4.40 -6.90 8.40
CA HIS A 50 -5.73 -6.37 8.74
C HIS A 50 -6.22 -6.74 10.13
N ASP A 51 -5.43 -7.46 10.91
CA ASP A 51 -5.72 -7.81 12.29
C ASP A 51 -4.43 -7.99 13.10
N VAL A 52 -4.57 -8.24 14.40
CA VAL A 52 -3.47 -8.51 15.33
C VAL A 52 -2.71 -9.79 14.93
N ILE A 53 -1.39 -9.75 15.01
CA ILE A 53 -0.52 -10.90 14.62
C ILE A 53 -0.91 -12.19 15.36
N PRO A 54 -1.26 -12.18 16.66
CA PRO A 54 -1.71 -13.39 17.34
C PRO A 54 -2.98 -14.05 16.76
N LYS A 55 -3.82 -13.28 16.04
CA LYS A 55 -5.10 -13.78 15.51
C LYS A 55 -4.98 -14.29 14.08
N VAL A 56 -4.27 -13.56 13.22
CA VAL A 56 -4.19 -13.86 11.77
C VAL A 56 -2.78 -14.21 11.30
N GLY A 57 -1.78 -14.12 12.17
CA GLY A 57 -0.38 -14.21 11.80
C GLY A 57 0.12 -12.97 11.05
N VAL A 58 1.24 -13.14 10.35
CA VAL A 58 1.76 -12.17 9.39
C VAL A 58 1.13 -12.47 8.03
N VAL A 59 0.24 -11.58 7.57
CA VAL A 59 -0.55 -11.75 6.34
C VAL A 59 -0.56 -10.47 5.51
N GLY A 60 -0.37 -10.62 4.19
CA GLY A 60 -0.42 -9.52 3.24
C GLY A 60 0.71 -8.49 3.42
N ALA A 61 0.56 -7.36 2.74
CA ALA A 61 1.49 -6.25 2.75
C ALA A 61 1.20 -5.29 3.92
N THR A 62 2.21 -4.49 4.27
CA THR A 62 2.03 -3.27 5.07
C THR A 62 2.10 -2.04 4.17
N ASN A 63 1.75 -0.86 4.72
CA ASN A 63 1.92 0.40 3.99
C ASN A 63 3.40 0.63 3.65
N GLU A 64 4.28 0.27 4.59
CA GLU A 64 5.73 0.36 4.51
C GLU A 64 6.27 -0.49 3.35
N CYS A 65 5.77 -1.72 3.14
CA CYS A 65 6.13 -2.55 2.00
C CYS A 65 5.84 -1.85 0.66
N LEU A 66 4.65 -1.25 0.53
CA LEU A 66 4.27 -0.57 -0.71
C LEU A 66 5.06 0.73 -0.93
N LEU A 67 5.34 1.48 0.13
CA LEU A 67 6.21 2.66 0.06
C LEU A 67 7.64 2.28 -0.35
N ALA A 68 8.19 1.18 0.19
CA ALA A 68 9.52 0.71 -0.18
C ALA A 68 9.61 0.38 -1.69
N ILE A 69 8.59 -0.27 -2.26
CA ILE A 69 8.52 -0.55 -3.70
C ILE A 69 8.50 0.76 -4.52
N VAL A 70 7.72 1.76 -4.09
CA VAL A 70 7.63 3.04 -4.80
C VAL A 70 8.95 3.82 -4.69
N ILE A 71 9.60 3.81 -3.52
CA ILE A 71 10.91 4.43 -3.29
C ILE A 71 11.96 3.82 -4.21
N ASP A 72 12.09 2.50 -4.24
CA ASP A 72 13.06 1.78 -5.08
C ASP A 72 12.91 2.18 -6.57
N ARG A 73 11.67 2.21 -7.08
CA ARG A 73 11.41 2.63 -8.47
C ARG A 73 11.78 4.09 -8.73
N LEU A 74 11.43 4.99 -7.81
CA LEU A 74 11.73 6.43 -7.97
C LEU A 74 13.24 6.69 -7.87
N GLU A 75 13.96 5.97 -7.01
CA GLU A 75 15.43 6.03 -6.97
C GLU A 75 16.03 5.58 -8.29
N ALA A 76 15.57 4.46 -8.85
CA ALA A 76 16.03 3.96 -10.15
C ALA A 76 15.74 4.92 -11.30
N PHE A 77 14.59 5.61 -11.30
CA PHE A 77 14.30 6.63 -12.33
C PHE A 77 15.16 7.87 -12.15
N GLN A 78 15.38 8.30 -10.90
CA GLN A 78 16.17 9.48 -10.60
C GLN A 78 17.67 9.29 -10.86
N SER A 79 18.19 8.09 -10.62
CA SER A 79 19.62 7.77 -10.81
C SER A 79 20.00 7.51 -12.27
N ASN A 80 19.02 7.28 -13.14
CA ASN A 80 19.22 7.02 -14.58
C ASN A 80 18.90 8.28 -15.41
N GLY A 81 19.04 8.18 -16.74
CA GLY A 81 18.77 9.29 -17.68
C GLY A 81 17.31 9.81 -17.73
N PHE A 82 16.47 9.41 -16.78
CA PHE A 82 15.07 9.84 -16.63
C PHE A 82 14.84 10.67 -15.36
N GLY A 83 15.92 11.16 -14.72
CA GLY A 83 15.79 12.01 -13.55
C GLY A 83 15.05 13.31 -13.84
N CYS A 84 14.15 13.68 -12.95
CA CYS A 84 13.42 14.95 -13.01
C CYS A 84 13.10 15.47 -11.61
N VAL A 85 12.66 16.73 -11.52
CA VAL A 85 12.36 17.39 -10.24
C VAL A 85 11.13 16.75 -9.57
N GLU A 86 10.13 16.36 -10.35
CA GLU A 86 8.91 15.72 -9.86
C GLU A 86 9.22 14.35 -9.23
N ASN A 87 10.13 13.58 -9.83
CA ASN A 87 10.58 12.30 -9.28
C ASN A 87 11.28 12.51 -7.93
N GLU A 88 12.15 13.52 -7.82
CA GLU A 88 12.83 13.85 -6.57
C GLU A 88 11.85 14.26 -5.46
N ILE A 89 10.87 15.11 -5.79
CA ILE A 89 9.83 15.53 -4.84
C ILE A 89 9.03 14.32 -4.34
N ALA A 90 8.58 13.45 -5.27
CA ALA A 90 7.84 12.25 -4.92
C ALA A 90 8.68 11.31 -4.05
N LEU A 91 9.96 11.10 -4.41
CA LEU A 91 10.88 10.24 -3.67
C LEU A 91 11.07 10.71 -2.24
N ASN A 92 11.29 12.02 -2.04
CA ASN A 92 11.46 12.61 -0.71
C ASN A 92 10.18 12.49 0.13
N ALA A 93 9.01 12.67 -0.48
CA ALA A 93 7.73 12.48 0.20
C ALA A 93 7.52 11.02 0.64
N CYS A 94 7.79 10.05 -0.23
CA CYS A 94 7.68 8.62 0.10
C CYS A 94 8.64 8.21 1.21
N LYS A 95 9.91 8.64 1.15
CA LYS A 95 10.91 8.40 2.22
C LYS A 95 10.48 8.99 3.56
N SER A 96 9.90 10.19 3.53
CA SER A 96 9.42 10.86 4.74
C SER A 96 8.24 10.10 5.36
N ALA A 97 7.27 9.68 4.54
CA ALA A 97 6.15 8.86 4.98
C ALA A 97 6.61 7.52 5.59
N LEU A 98 7.56 6.84 4.94
CA LEU A 98 8.11 5.58 5.44
C LEU A 98 8.74 5.75 6.83
N LYS A 99 9.60 6.76 7.01
CA LYS A 99 10.26 7.04 8.30
C LYS A 99 9.25 7.29 9.43
N VAL A 100 8.17 8.04 9.16
CA VAL A 100 7.13 8.31 10.17
C VAL A 100 6.41 7.02 10.58
N LEU A 101 6.13 6.13 9.61
CA LEU A 101 5.47 4.85 9.89
C LEU A 101 6.39 3.90 10.66
N GLU A 102 7.66 3.80 10.29
CA GLU A 102 8.67 3.01 11.02
C GLU A 102 8.84 3.52 12.45
N TYR A 103 8.93 4.84 12.64
CA TYR A 103 9.00 5.44 13.98
C TYR A 103 7.78 5.10 14.84
N ARG A 104 6.58 5.13 14.25
CA ARG A 104 5.36 4.71 14.95
C ARG A 104 5.43 3.24 15.36
N THR A 105 5.94 2.36 14.50
CA THR A 105 6.11 0.93 14.80
C THR A 105 7.15 0.72 15.91
N GLU A 106 8.26 1.46 15.87
CA GLU A 106 9.30 1.41 16.90
C GLU A 106 8.79 1.86 18.28
N LEU A 107 8.01 2.96 18.34
CA LEU A 107 7.35 3.38 19.58
C LEU A 107 6.42 2.30 20.15
N ARG A 108 5.75 1.53 19.28
CA ARG A 108 4.88 0.42 19.70
C ARG A 108 5.69 -0.78 20.20
N LYS A 109 6.85 -1.05 19.61
CA LYS A 109 7.80 -2.07 20.10
C LYS A 109 8.32 -1.71 21.48
N GLN A 110 8.74 -0.46 21.68
CA GLN A 110 9.21 0.04 22.98
C GLN A 110 8.15 -0.08 24.09
N ARG A 111 6.87 0.02 23.72
CA ARG A 111 5.72 -0.17 24.62
C ARG A 111 5.27 -1.63 24.74
N ASN A 112 5.87 -2.58 24.01
CA ASN A 112 5.45 -3.99 23.92
C ASN A 112 3.99 -4.21 23.43
N VAL A 113 3.49 -3.30 22.59
CA VAL A 113 2.14 -3.31 22.00
C VAL A 113 2.14 -3.50 20.47
N GLU A 114 3.26 -3.99 19.92
CA GLU A 114 3.34 -4.31 18.48
C GLU A 114 2.33 -5.39 18.12
N GLY A 115 1.57 -5.16 17.04
CA GLY A 115 0.56 -6.10 16.58
C GLY A 115 -0.62 -6.32 17.52
N LYS A 116 -0.89 -5.41 18.48
CA LYS A 116 -2.06 -5.42 19.38
C LYS A 116 -2.96 -4.21 19.16
N HIS A 117 -4.19 -4.23 19.66
CA HIS A 117 -5.07 -3.04 19.65
C HIS A 117 -4.73 -2.00 20.73
N GLU A 118 -3.82 -2.32 21.64
CA GLU A 118 -3.34 -1.43 22.69
C GLU A 118 -2.59 -0.21 22.10
N LYS A 119 -2.76 0.95 22.73
CA LYS A 119 -2.13 2.23 22.33
C LYS A 119 -0.76 2.43 22.98
#